data_AF-A0A3D4ID65-F1
#
_entry.id   AF-A0A3D4ID65-F1
#
_cell.length_a   1.000
_cell.length_b   1.000
_cell.length_c   1.000
_cell.angle_alpha   90.00
_cell.angle_beta   90.00
_cell.angle_gamma   90.00
#
_symmetry.space_group_name_H-M   'P 1'
#
loop_
_entity.id
_entity.type
_entity.pdbx_description
1 polymer ?
#
loop_
_entity_poly.entity_id
_entity_poly.type
_entity_poly.pdbx_seq_one_letter_code
_entity_poly.pdbx_strand_id
1 'polypeptide(L)'
;MKQKLALILCLTWTACSGPKNESGYAPVINSRQPVQEVPKTSVQVATEAVKTLLASIMTMPNLAKRAAIWKMDTLMVYEADRIIELKMNDGMGYVPFREEQVERIYEAFEAVLKPIYPDFRVKITVLGLPLHELIPNLYRNKTPKDSSRMPRTTQRVSPIVRN
;
A
#
# COMPACT_ATOMS: atom_id res chain seq x y z
N MET A 1 -18.70 15.01 61.17
CA MET A 1 -19.71 14.02 60.75
C MET A 1 -21.02 14.72 60.47
N LYS A 2 -21.43 14.82 59.20
CA LYS A 2 -22.84 14.94 58.76
C LYS A 2 -22.86 14.87 57.22
N GLN A 3 -23.39 13.74 56.74
CA GLN A 3 -23.75 13.50 55.35
C GLN A 3 -25.07 14.21 55.02
N LYS A 4 -25.34 14.24 53.71
CA LYS A 4 -26.61 14.50 52.98
C LYS A 4 -26.77 15.92 52.44
N LEU A 5 -26.58 16.04 51.12
CA LEU A 5 -27.61 16.63 50.27
C LEU A 5 -27.47 16.04 48.85
N ALA A 6 -28.51 15.34 48.41
CA ALA A 6 -28.76 15.00 47.01
C ALA A 6 -30.11 15.64 46.65
N LEU A 7 -30.16 16.39 45.54
CA LEU A 7 -31.34 16.62 44.69
C LEU A 7 -30.88 17.52 43.51
N ILE A 8 -30.70 16.99 42.31
CA ILE A 8 -31.65 17.02 41.17
C ILE A 8 -32.07 18.45 40.79
N LEU A 9 -31.54 18.94 39.66
CA LEU A 9 -32.21 19.88 38.76
C LEU A 9 -31.69 19.59 37.34
N CYS A 10 -32.42 18.77 36.59
CA CYS A 10 -33.39 19.17 35.56
C CYS A 10 -32.72 19.49 34.20
N LEU A 11 -32.82 18.49 33.33
CA LEU A 11 -32.75 18.58 31.88
C LEU A 11 -33.55 19.77 31.35
N THR A 12 -32.89 20.65 30.59
CA THR A 12 -33.55 21.38 29.50
C THR A 12 -32.73 21.20 28.23
N TRP A 13 -33.09 20.14 27.52
CA TRP A 13 -32.97 20.04 26.07
C TRP A 13 -33.48 21.34 25.45
N THR A 14 -32.60 22.11 24.84
CA THR A 14 -33.00 23.12 23.86
C THR A 14 -32.32 22.76 22.55
N ALA A 15 -33.16 22.54 21.56
CA ALA A 15 -32.81 22.14 20.21
C ALA A 15 -31.77 23.10 19.60
N CYS A 16 -30.61 22.56 19.23
CA CYS A 16 -29.75 23.19 18.22
C CYS A 16 -29.97 22.42 16.93
N SER A 17 -30.87 22.95 16.11
CA SER A 17 -31.12 22.54 14.73
C SER A 17 -29.84 22.70 13.91
N GLY A 18 -29.19 21.59 13.60
CA GLY A 18 -28.07 21.58 12.67
C GLY A 18 -28.53 21.90 11.24
N PRO A 19 -27.79 22.72 10.48
CA PRO A 19 -27.96 22.74 9.04
C PRO A 19 -27.48 21.41 8.46
N LYS A 20 -28.40 20.67 7.83
CA LYS A 20 -28.08 19.53 6.96
C LYS A 20 -27.51 20.09 5.65
N ASN A 21 -26.19 20.15 5.56
CA ASN A 21 -25.50 20.25 4.28
C ASN A 21 -25.07 18.84 3.85
N GLU A 22 -25.86 18.29 2.93
CA GLU A 22 -25.56 17.08 2.19
C GLU A 22 -24.42 17.35 1.20
N SER A 23 -23.21 16.94 1.57
CA SER A 23 -22.18 16.54 0.61
C SER A 23 -21.26 15.55 1.31
N GLY A 24 -21.55 14.26 1.12
CA GLY A 24 -20.86 13.13 1.75
C GLY A 24 -19.46 12.88 1.20
N TYR A 25 -18.54 13.80 1.46
CA TYR A 25 -17.10 13.53 1.43
C TYR A 25 -16.52 13.96 2.77
N ALA A 26 -16.48 13.02 3.72
CA ALA A 26 -15.51 13.14 4.80
C ALA A 26 -14.12 13.13 4.15
N PRO A 27 -13.27 14.16 4.33
CA PRO A 27 -11.89 14.04 3.89
C PRO A 27 -11.28 12.89 4.68
N VAL A 28 -10.80 11.86 3.98
CA VAL A 28 -9.94 10.85 4.58
C VAL A 28 -8.65 11.58 4.94
N ILE A 29 -8.60 12.10 6.17
CA ILE A 29 -7.38 12.63 6.77
C ILE A 29 -6.51 11.40 7.02
N ASN A 30 -5.73 10.98 6.02
CA ASN A 30 -4.63 10.06 6.23
C ASN A 30 -3.46 10.87 6.81
N SER A 31 -3.61 11.31 8.06
CA SER A 31 -2.53 11.92 8.84
C SER A 31 -1.58 10.85 9.35
N ARG A 32 -1.02 10.03 8.45
CA ARG A 32 0.28 9.40 8.72
C ARG A 32 1.32 10.50 8.59
N GLN A 33 1.41 11.35 9.60
CA GLN A 33 2.63 12.15 9.74
C GLN A 33 3.77 11.15 9.99
N PRO A 34 4.93 11.29 9.33
CA PRO A 34 6.11 10.53 9.72
C PRO A 34 6.45 10.96 11.16
N VAL A 35 6.08 10.11 12.13
CA VAL A 35 6.39 10.31 13.54
C VAL A 35 7.79 9.74 13.79
N GLN A 36 8.63 10.62 14.36
CA GLN A 36 10.02 10.46 14.77
C GLN A 36 11.07 10.34 13.65
N GLU A 37 12.06 11.24 13.72
CA GLU A 37 13.19 11.30 12.80
C GLU A 37 14.06 10.07 12.99
N VAL A 38 13.84 9.04 12.17
CA VAL A 38 14.78 7.95 11.98
C VAL A 38 16.17 8.55 11.74
N PRO A 39 17.25 8.04 12.37
CA PRO A 39 18.57 8.60 12.20
C PRO A 39 18.91 8.64 10.70
N LYS A 40 19.19 9.83 10.18
CA LYS A 40 19.39 10.07 8.74
C LYS A 40 20.42 9.10 8.13
N THR A 41 21.40 8.69 8.94
CA THR A 41 22.42 7.70 8.59
C THR A 41 21.83 6.31 8.27
N SER A 42 20.87 5.79 9.05
CA SER A 42 20.29 4.46 8.78
C SER A 42 19.42 4.47 7.53
N VAL A 43 18.72 5.57 7.26
CA VAL A 43 17.92 5.77 6.04
C VAL A 43 18.82 5.81 4.81
N GLN A 44 19.96 6.49 4.88
CA GLN A 44 20.96 6.54 3.81
C GLN A 44 21.55 5.16 3.52
N VAL A 45 21.97 4.44 4.57
CA VAL A 45 22.50 3.07 4.42
C VAL A 45 21.47 2.14 3.76
N ALA A 46 20.21 2.21 4.19
CA ALA A 46 19.14 1.42 3.58
C ALA A 46 18.87 1.81 2.13
N THR A 47 18.92 3.11 1.82
CA THR A 47 18.75 3.63 0.47
C THR A 47 19.84 3.10 -0.47
N GLU A 48 21.10 3.14 -0.03
CA GLU A 48 22.21 2.63 -0.82
C GLU A 48 22.14 1.10 -0.98
N ALA A 49 21.81 0.37 0.09
CA ALA A 49 21.65 -1.08 0.02
C ALA A 49 20.56 -1.50 -0.99
N VAL A 50 19.43 -0.78 -1.00
CA VAL A 50 18.36 -0.98 -1.97
C VAL A 50 18.81 -0.66 -3.40
N LYS A 51 19.53 0.45 -3.61
CA LYS A 51 20.07 0.79 -4.93
C LYS A 51 21.04 -0.28 -5.44
N THR A 52 21.90 -0.80 -4.55
CA THR A 52 22.82 -1.89 -4.88
C THR A 52 22.08 -3.16 -5.28
N LEU A 53 21.01 -3.51 -4.56
CA LEU A 53 20.15 -4.65 -4.92
C LEU A 53 19.46 -4.45 -6.27
N LEU A 54 18.92 -3.26 -6.53
CA LEU A 54 18.31 -2.97 -7.84
C LEU A 54 19.34 -3.09 -8.97
N ALA A 55 20.55 -2.58 -8.77
CA ALA A 55 21.63 -2.70 -9.75
C ALA A 55 22.04 -4.16 -10.01
N SER A 56 22.04 -5.02 -8.98
CA SER A 56 22.37 -6.44 -9.15
C SER A 56 21.26 -7.22 -9.88
N ILE A 57 20.00 -6.83 -9.73
CA ILE A 57 18.88 -7.40 -10.50
C ILE A 57 18.99 -7.00 -11.98
N MET A 58 19.53 -5.81 -12.28
CA MET A 58 19.69 -5.30 -13.64
C MET A 58 20.75 -6.03 -14.48
N THR A 59 21.69 -6.75 -13.87
CA THR A 59 22.75 -7.46 -14.60
C THR A 59 22.34 -8.86 -15.10
N MET A 60 21.12 -9.32 -14.80
CA MET A 60 20.65 -10.64 -15.24
C MET A 60 20.27 -10.62 -16.74
N PRO A 61 20.84 -11.48 -17.60
CA PRO A 61 20.76 -11.34 -19.07
C PRO A 61 19.34 -11.40 -19.65
N ASN A 62 18.39 -12.07 -18.98
CA ASN A 62 16.98 -12.15 -19.42
C ASN A 62 16.06 -11.13 -18.73
N LEU A 63 16.53 -10.45 -17.69
CA LEU A 63 15.78 -9.45 -16.93
C LEU A 63 16.30 -8.03 -17.16
N ALA A 64 17.54 -7.86 -17.62
CA ALA A 64 18.24 -6.59 -17.80
C ALA A 64 17.43 -5.57 -18.60
N LYS A 65 16.77 -6.00 -19.69
CA LYS A 65 15.94 -5.12 -20.53
C LYS A 65 14.68 -4.61 -19.81
N ARG A 66 14.16 -5.35 -18.83
CA ARG A 66 13.01 -4.98 -17.97
C ARG A 66 13.45 -4.25 -16.70
N ALA A 67 14.54 -4.69 -16.08
CA ALA A 67 15.09 -4.11 -14.86
C ALA A 67 15.72 -2.74 -15.10
N ALA A 68 16.19 -2.44 -16.33
CA ALA A 68 16.59 -1.08 -16.76
C ALA A 68 15.52 -0.01 -16.48
N ILE A 69 14.25 -0.42 -16.43
CA ILE A 69 13.10 0.45 -16.23
C ILE A 69 12.80 0.64 -14.73
N TRP A 70 13.24 -0.27 -13.87
CA TRP A 70 12.89 -0.28 -12.45
C TRP A 70 13.81 0.63 -11.65
N LYS A 71 13.23 1.60 -10.95
CA LYS A 71 13.94 2.57 -10.12
C LYS A 71 13.20 2.76 -8.80
N MET A 72 13.96 2.92 -7.72
CA MET A 72 13.41 3.35 -6.44
C MET A 72 13.28 4.87 -6.45
N ASP A 73 12.08 5.37 -6.13
CA ASP A 73 11.82 6.80 -6.06
C ASP A 73 12.02 7.32 -4.64
N THR A 74 11.43 6.66 -3.64
CA THR A 74 11.49 7.10 -2.25
C THR A 74 11.44 5.93 -1.30
N LEU A 75 12.26 5.98 -0.25
CA LEU A 75 12.19 5.08 0.89
C LEU A 75 11.62 5.87 2.07
N MET A 76 10.51 5.40 2.63
CA MET A 76 9.87 5.99 3.81
C MET A 76 9.89 4.96 4.93
N VAL A 77 10.24 5.41 6.13
CA VAL A 77 10.23 4.56 7.32
C VAL A 77 9.16 5.08 8.27
N TYR A 78 8.19 4.24 8.57
CA TYR A 78 7.12 4.49 9.51
C TYR A 78 7.42 3.73 10.80
N GLU A 79 8.00 4.42 11.78
CA GLU A 79 8.43 3.81 13.03
C GLU A 79 7.24 3.31 13.87
N ALA A 80 6.17 4.10 13.97
CA ALA A 80 4.96 3.76 14.72
C ALA A 80 4.33 2.44 14.26
N ASP A 81 4.30 2.20 12.95
CA ASP A 81 3.70 1.00 12.35
C ASP A 81 4.72 -0.14 12.16
N ARG A 82 6.02 0.15 12.39
CA ARG A 82 7.17 -0.70 12.01
C ARG A 82 7.10 -1.13 10.55
N ILE A 83 6.91 -0.17 9.64
CA ILE A 83 6.80 -0.41 8.19
C ILE A 83 7.85 0.41 7.45
N ILE A 84 8.56 -0.24 6.53
CA ILE A 84 9.39 0.43 5.53
C ILE A 84 8.61 0.41 4.22
N GLU A 85 8.20 1.58 3.75
CA GLU A 85 7.53 1.72 2.46
C GLU A 85 8.54 2.13 1.38
N LEU A 86 8.72 1.24 0.41
CA LEU A 86 9.50 1.47 -0.80
C LEU A 86 8.55 1.92 -1.90
N LYS A 87 8.67 3.19 -2.30
CA LYS A 87 8.00 3.73 -3.49
C LYS A 87 8.88 3.50 -4.70
N MET A 88 8.36 2.69 -5.60
CA MET A 88 8.99 2.33 -6.87
C MET A 88 8.34 3.11 -8.00
N ASN A 89 9.11 3.33 -9.05
CA ASN A 89 8.65 4.08 -10.21
C ASN A 89 7.54 3.36 -11.00
N ASP A 90 6.76 4.14 -11.75
CA ASP A 90 5.66 3.66 -12.58
C ASP A 90 6.09 2.62 -13.61
N GLY A 91 7.35 2.68 -14.03
CA GLY A 91 7.97 1.71 -14.94
C GLY A 91 7.83 0.26 -14.46
N MET A 92 7.84 0.03 -13.15
CA MET A 92 7.62 -1.28 -12.56
C MET A 92 6.16 -1.77 -12.74
N GLY A 93 5.19 -0.86 -12.79
CA GLY A 93 3.75 -1.18 -12.84
C GLY A 93 3.27 -1.72 -14.19
N TYR A 94 4.00 -1.46 -15.27
CA TYR A 94 3.68 -2.00 -16.60
C TYR A 94 4.02 -3.49 -16.75
N VAL A 95 4.69 -4.05 -15.76
CA VAL A 95 5.10 -5.45 -15.77
C VAL A 95 3.98 -6.34 -15.25
N PRO A 96 3.54 -7.36 -16.02
CA PRO A 96 2.54 -8.30 -15.52
C PRO A 96 3.20 -9.31 -14.57
N PHE A 97 3.18 -9.00 -13.27
CA PHE A 97 3.79 -9.84 -12.25
C PHE A 97 3.01 -11.14 -12.01
N ARG A 98 3.75 -12.20 -11.68
CA ARG A 98 3.22 -13.46 -11.14
C ARG A 98 3.40 -13.52 -9.63
N GLU A 99 2.56 -14.25 -8.92
CA GLU A 99 2.63 -14.41 -7.45
C GLU A 99 4.03 -14.77 -6.96
N GLU A 100 4.63 -15.82 -7.53
CA GLU A 100 5.98 -16.28 -7.18
C GLU A 100 7.08 -15.22 -7.48
N GLN A 101 6.87 -14.35 -8.49
CA GLN A 101 7.81 -13.26 -8.76
C GLN A 101 7.69 -12.17 -7.70
N VAL A 102 6.46 -11.84 -7.29
CA VAL A 102 6.23 -10.87 -6.22
C VAL A 102 6.82 -11.38 -4.91
N GLU A 103 6.58 -12.64 -4.55
CA GLU A 103 7.15 -13.29 -3.36
C GLU A 103 8.68 -13.16 -3.34
N ARG A 104 9.37 -13.57 -4.43
CA ARG A 104 10.83 -13.42 -4.55
C ARG A 104 11.32 -11.99 -4.44
N ILE A 105 10.57 -11.02 -4.97
CA ILE A 105 10.91 -9.60 -4.85
C ILE A 105 10.87 -9.20 -3.39
N TYR A 106 9.77 -9.48 -2.67
CA TYR A 106 9.67 -9.17 -1.25
C TYR A 106 10.78 -9.83 -0.44
N GLU A 107 11.06 -11.12 -0.67
CA GLU A 107 12.16 -11.83 -0.01
C GLU A 107 13.51 -11.17 -0.24
N ALA A 108 13.81 -10.75 -1.48
CA ALA A 108 15.07 -10.10 -1.82
C ALA A 108 15.23 -8.74 -1.10
N PHE A 109 14.16 -7.93 -1.07
CA PHE A 109 14.18 -6.66 -0.34
C PHE A 109 14.24 -6.85 1.18
N GLU A 110 13.51 -7.83 1.72
CA GLU A 110 13.57 -8.16 3.14
C GLU A 110 14.96 -8.64 3.55
N ALA A 111 15.62 -9.48 2.75
CA ALA A 111 16.98 -9.94 3.02
C ALA A 111 17.98 -8.79 3.17
N VAL A 112 17.80 -7.71 2.41
CA VAL A 112 18.66 -6.52 2.46
C VAL A 112 18.27 -5.56 3.58
N LEU A 113 16.98 -5.41 3.86
CA LEU A 113 16.48 -4.44 4.84
C LEU A 113 16.47 -4.97 6.27
N LYS A 114 16.27 -6.27 6.48
CA LYS A 114 16.18 -6.89 7.81
C LYS A 114 17.43 -6.72 8.68
N PRO A 115 18.68 -6.77 8.15
CA PRO A 115 19.86 -6.45 8.94
C PRO A 115 19.89 -5.00 9.47
N ILE A 116 19.23 -4.07 8.76
CA ILE A 116 19.18 -2.64 9.11
C ILE A 116 17.98 -2.37 10.02
N TYR A 117 16.85 -3.04 9.76
CA TYR A 117 15.58 -2.88 10.45
C TYR A 117 14.94 -4.26 10.73
N PRO A 118 15.37 -4.97 11.79
CA PRO A 118 15.03 -6.37 12.01
C PRO A 118 13.54 -6.64 12.27
N ASP A 119 12.85 -5.69 12.91
CA ASP A 119 11.44 -5.83 13.31
C ASP A 119 10.48 -5.09 12.37
N PHE A 120 10.97 -4.58 11.24
CA PHE A 120 10.16 -3.82 10.30
C PHE A 120 9.63 -4.70 9.18
N ARG A 121 8.38 -4.45 8.79
CA ARG A 121 7.77 -5.07 7.61
C ARG A 121 8.07 -4.24 6.38
N VAL A 122 8.40 -4.90 5.28
CA VAL A 122 8.64 -4.24 4.00
C VAL A 122 7.33 -4.13 3.23
N LYS A 123 7.02 -2.92 2.75
CA LYS A 123 5.88 -2.63 1.89
C LYS A 123 6.40 -2.00 0.60
N ILE A 124 6.25 -2.70 -0.51
CA ILE A 124 6.61 -2.16 -1.84
C ILE A 124 5.36 -1.60 -2.48
N THR A 125 5.42 -0.35 -2.93
CA THR A 125 4.33 0.34 -3.61
C THR A 125 4.75 0.89 -4.96
N VAL A 126 3.84 0.81 -5.93
CA VAL A 126 3.97 1.28 -7.31
C VAL A 126 2.63 1.92 -7.67
N LEU A 127 2.62 3.13 -8.26
CA LEU A 127 1.38 3.86 -8.56
C LEU A 127 0.46 4.05 -7.34
N GLY A 128 1.03 4.13 -6.14
CA GLY A 128 0.29 4.21 -4.87
C GLY A 128 -0.40 2.91 -4.44
N LEU A 129 -0.30 1.84 -5.23
CA LEU A 129 -0.83 0.53 -4.92
C LEU A 129 0.29 -0.38 -4.41
N PRO A 130 0.01 -1.31 -3.49
CA PRO A 130 1.01 -2.29 -3.09
C PRO A 130 1.29 -3.28 -4.22
N LEU A 131 2.51 -3.81 -4.29
CA LEU A 131 2.97 -4.60 -5.43
C LEU A 131 2.10 -5.85 -5.72
N HIS A 132 1.52 -6.47 -4.69
CA HIS A 132 0.60 -7.61 -4.85
C HIS A 132 -0.71 -7.26 -5.58
N GLU A 133 -1.14 -5.99 -5.54
CA GLU A 133 -2.33 -5.53 -6.26
C GLU A 133 -2.10 -5.35 -7.77
N LEU A 134 -0.83 -5.35 -8.19
CA LEU A 134 -0.46 -5.30 -9.60
C LEU A 134 -0.50 -6.68 -10.28
N ILE A 135 -0.69 -7.76 -9.53
CA ILE A 135 -0.81 -9.11 -10.10
C ILE A 135 -2.12 -9.19 -10.89
N PRO A 136 -2.08 -9.46 -12.21
CA PRO A 136 -3.30 -9.65 -13.01
C PRO A 136 -4.12 -10.83 -12.50
N ASN A 137 -5.46 -10.75 -12.58
CA ASN A 137 -6.36 -11.86 -12.21
C ASN A 137 -6.04 -13.19 -12.91
N LEU A 138 -5.42 -13.13 -14.09
CA LEU A 138 -4.96 -14.30 -14.83
C LEU A 138 -3.89 -15.10 -14.07
N TYR A 139 -3.07 -14.43 -13.26
CA TYR A 139 -1.94 -15.04 -12.53
C TYR A 139 -2.19 -15.18 -11.03
N ARG A 140 -3.40 -14.86 -10.56
CA ARG A 140 -3.82 -15.06 -9.17
C ARG A 140 -4.33 -16.49 -8.98
N ASN A 141 -3.53 -17.31 -8.32
CA ASN A 141 -3.87 -18.69 -7.97
C ASN A 141 -4.03 -18.85 -6.46
N LYS A 142 -3.12 -18.26 -5.67
CA LYS A 142 -3.14 -18.27 -4.21
C LYS A 142 -4.01 -17.15 -3.64
N THR A 143 -3.99 -15.99 -4.29
CA THR A 143 -4.71 -14.79 -3.85
C THR A 143 -6.11 -14.69 -4.48
N PRO A 144 -7.10 -14.12 -3.78
CA PRO A 144 -8.42 -13.89 -4.34
C PRO A 144 -8.37 -13.00 -5.59
N LYS A 145 -9.20 -13.32 -6.59
CA LYS A 145 -9.33 -12.51 -7.80
C LYS A 145 -10.07 -11.21 -7.49
N ASP A 146 -9.62 -10.12 -8.09
CA ASP A 146 -10.27 -8.81 -7.98
C ASP A 146 -11.50 -8.78 -8.88
N SER A 147 -12.68 -8.83 -8.27
CA SER A 147 -13.97 -8.83 -8.96
C SER A 147 -14.24 -7.52 -9.71
N SER A 148 -13.63 -6.39 -9.30
CA SER A 148 -13.79 -5.11 -9.97
C SER A 148 -13.17 -5.09 -11.37
N ARG A 149 -12.15 -5.96 -11.58
CA ARG A 149 -11.45 -6.14 -12.86
C ARG A 149 -12.01 -7.29 -13.69
N MET A 150 -13.02 -8.01 -13.19
CA MET A 150 -13.66 -9.08 -13.94
C MET A 150 -14.71 -8.50 -14.90
N PRO A 151 -14.86 -9.09 -16.11
CA PRO A 151 -15.91 -8.67 -17.02
C PRO A 151 -17.27 -8.88 -16.35
N ARG A 152 -18.15 -7.88 -16.49
CA ARG A 152 -19.53 -8.00 -16.01
C ARG A 152 -20.21 -9.09 -16.82
N THR A 153 -20.76 -10.10 -16.14
CA THR A 153 -21.62 -11.11 -16.76
C THR A 153 -22.88 -10.41 -17.25
N THR A 154 -22.88 -9.98 -18.50
CA THR A 154 -24.07 -9.47 -19.16
C THR A 154 -24.79 -10.65 -19.79
N GLN A 155 -26.11 -10.67 -19.70
CA GLN A 155 -26.92 -11.66 -20.39
C GLN A 155 -26.55 -11.60 -21.89
N ARG A 156 -26.06 -12.72 -22.44
CA ARG A 156 -25.69 -12.78 -23.86
C ARG A 156 -26.98 -12.62 -24.66
N VAL A 157 -27.15 -11.46 -25.30
CA VAL A 157 -28.19 -11.29 -26.32
C VAL A 157 -27.96 -12.31 -27.43
N SER A 158 -29.04 -12.89 -27.96
CA SER A 158 -28.94 -13.80 -29.09
C SER A 158 -28.20 -13.10 -30.24
N PRO A 159 -27.27 -13.79 -30.92
CA PRO A 159 -26.59 -13.20 -32.06
C PRO A 159 -27.60 -12.79 -33.13
N ILE A 160 -27.34 -11.66 -33.77
CA ILE A 160 -28.20 -11.13 -34.85
C ILE A 160 -28.21 -12.09 -36.03
N VAL A 161 -27.04 -12.67 -36.34
CA VAL A 161 -26.89 -13.65 -37.41
C VAL A 161 -27.22 -15.04 -36.86
N ARG A 162 -28.20 -15.69 -37.50
CA ARG A 162 -28.57 -17.08 -37.29
C ARG A 162 -28.30 -17.83 -38.61
N ASN A 163 -27.74 -19.03 -38.53
CA ASN A 163 -27.44 -19.90 -39.68
C ASN A 163 -28.48 -21.02 -39.79
#